data_AF-A0AA35UT97-F1
#
_entry.id   AF-A0AA35UT97-F1
#
_cell.length_a   1.000
_cell.length_b   1.000
_cell.length_c   1.000
_cell.angle_alpha   90.00
_cell.angle_beta   90.00
_cell.angle_gamma   90.00
#
_symmetry.space_group_name_H-M   'P 1'
#
loop_
_entity.id
_entity.type
_entity.pdbx_description
1 polymer ?
#
loop_
_entity_poly.entity_id
_entity_poly.type
_entity_poly.pdbx_seq_one_letter_code
_entity_poly.pdbx_strand_id
1 'polypeptide(L)' 'MTRNEFEQYVKDLGLNPKLEKKYWVIYEKINEAGSPLNFNQKANLLLGELRKMNKTINSK' A
#
# COMPACT_ATOMS: atom_id res chain seq x y z
N MET A 1 -4.51 3.18 9.41
CA MET A 1 -3.14 2.64 9.42
C MET A 1 -2.16 3.78 9.22
N THR A 2 -1.16 3.85 10.09
CA THR A 2 0.00 4.74 10.02
C THR A 2 1.02 4.20 9.01
N ARG A 3 2.02 5.01 8.65
CA ARG A 3 3.14 4.59 7.78
C ARG A 3 3.83 3.33 8.30
N ASN A 4 4.14 3.28 9.61
CA ASN A 4 4.83 2.15 10.23
C ASN A 4 4.00 0.85 10.16
N GLU A 5 2.68 0.95 10.33
CA GLU A 5 1.78 -0.22 10.18
C GLU A 5 1.78 -0.74 8.75
N PHE A 6 1.86 0.15 7.75
CA PHE A 6 1.99 -0.26 6.35
C PHE A 6 3.37 -0.84 6.04
N GLU A 7 4.45 -0.30 6.60
CA GLU A 7 5.80 -0.86 6.44
C GLU A 7 5.87 -2.29 6.97
N GLN A 8 5.30 -2.54 8.15
CA GLN A 8 5.25 -3.89 8.69
C GLN A 8 4.41 -4.82 7.81
N TYR A 9 3.22 -4.38 7.40
CA TYR A 9 2.35 -5.18 6.53
C TYR A 9 3.01 -5.55 5.20
N VAL A 10 3.73 -4.61 4.57
CA VAL A 10 4.47 -4.84 3.31
C VAL A 10 5.57 -5.89 3.50
N LYS A 11 6.29 -5.84 4.63
CA LYS A 11 7.30 -6.84 4.99
C LYS A 11 6.67 -8.21 5.21
N ASP A 12 5.57 -8.28 5.95
CA ASP A 12 4.86 -9.53 6.25
C ASP A 12 4.30 -10.20 4.99
N LEU A 13 3.89 -9.39 3.99
CA LEU A 13 3.47 -9.90 2.68
C LEU A 13 4.61 -10.51 1.85
N GLY A 14 5.88 -10.26 2.20
CA GLY A 14 7.03 -10.73 1.43
C GLY A 14 7.01 -10.24 -0.02
N LEU A 15 6.58 -8.99 -0.26
CA LEU A 15 6.56 -8.42 -1.60
C LEU A 15 7.99 -8.43 -2.20
N ASN A 16 8.13 -8.79 -3.48
CA ASN A 16 9.40 -8.60 -4.15
C ASN A 16 9.73 -7.09 -4.28
N PRO A 17 11.02 -6.72 -4.41
CA PRO A 17 11.44 -5.31 -4.39
C PRO A 17 10.76 -4.43 -5.44
N LYS A 18 10.37 -5.00 -6.59
CA LYS A 18 9.66 -4.27 -7.65
C LYS A 18 8.24 -3.90 -7.24
N LEU A 19 7.51 -4.82 -6.61
CA LEU A 19 6.16 -4.57 -6.10
C LEU A 19 6.18 -3.64 -4.90
N GLU A 20 7.14 -3.80 -4.00
CA GLU A 20 7.31 -2.90 -2.85
C GLU A 20 7.57 -1.46 -3.32
N LYS A 21 8.52 -1.25 -4.25
CA LYS A 21 8.78 0.07 -4.83
C LYS A 21 7.52 0.67 -5.46
N LYS A 22 6.73 -0.15 -6.18
CA LYS A 22 5.47 0.29 -6.78
C LYS A 22 4.45 0.70 -5.71
N TYR A 23 4.34 -0.05 -4.63
CA TYR A 23 3.46 0.26 -3.51
C TYR A 23 3.80 1.62 -2.89
N TRP A 24 5.08 1.88 -2.61
CA TRP A 24 5.50 3.16 -2.00
C TRP A 24 5.28 4.36 -2.92
N VAL A 25 5.40 4.21 -4.25
CA VAL A 25 5.01 5.28 -5.19
C VAL A 25 3.52 5.60 -5.10
N ILE A 26 2.66 4.58 -4.93
CA ILE A 26 1.22 4.79 -4.75
C ILE A 26 0.94 5.42 -3.39
N TYR A 27 1.65 4.99 -2.34
CA TYR A 27 1.57 5.56 -1.01
C TYR A 27 1.79 7.06 -1.01
N GLU A 28 2.87 7.53 -1.63
CA GLU A 28 3.19 8.97 -1.68
C GLU A 28 2.10 9.75 -2.45
N LYS A 29 1.61 9.21 -3.57
CA LYS A 29 0.52 9.85 -4.34
C LYS A 29 -0.79 9.97 -3.55
N ILE A 30 -1.17 8.94 -2.80
CA ILE A 30 -2.40 8.97 -1.99
C ILE A 30 -2.25 9.92 -0.80
N ASN A 31 -1.04 10.04 -0.25
CA ASN A 31 -0.75 10.89 0.89
C ASN A 31 -0.35 12.33 0.53
N GLU A 32 -0.36 12.68 -0.76
CA GLU A 32 -0.04 14.02 -1.24
C GLU A 32 -0.85 15.10 -0.49
N ALA A 33 -0.18 16.23 -0.23
CA ALA A 33 -0.80 17.38 0.41
C ALA A 33 -1.92 17.95 -0.46
N GLY A 34 -3.01 18.39 0.17
CA GLY A 34 -4.19 18.89 -0.57
C GLY A 34 -5.10 17.82 -1.15
N SER A 35 -4.79 16.52 -0.93
CA SER A 35 -5.73 15.44 -1.25
C SER A 35 -7.07 15.65 -0.51
N PRO A 36 -8.22 15.52 -1.20
CA PRO A 36 -9.54 15.64 -0.57
C PRO A 36 -9.90 14.42 0.29
N LEU A 37 -9.05 13.39 0.29
CA LEU A 37 -9.30 12.14 1.01
C LEU A 37 -8.97 12.30 2.50
N ASN A 38 -9.89 11.83 3.34
CA ASN A 38 -9.60 11.70 4.77
C ASN A 38 -8.68 10.49 5.05
N PHE A 39 -8.16 10.43 6.26
CA PHE A 39 -7.24 9.37 6.70
C PHE A 39 -7.76 7.95 6.44
N ASN A 40 -9.04 7.69 6.75
CA ASN A 40 -9.63 6.36 6.59
C ASN A 40 -9.77 5.98 5.11
N GLN A 41 -10.15 6.93 4.25
CA GLN A 41 -10.23 6.71 2.81
C GLN A 41 -8.84 6.39 2.22
N LYS A 42 -7.81 7.16 2.60
CA LYS A 42 -6.42 6.89 2.19
C LYS A 42 -5.98 5.49 2.61
N ALA A 43 -6.21 5.11 3.86
CA ALA A 43 -5.85 3.79 4.37
C ALA A 43 -6.56 2.66 3.62
N ASN A 44 -7.86 2.81 3.33
CA ASN A 44 -8.64 1.80 2.60
C ASN A 44 -8.17 1.59 1.16
N LEU A 45 -7.77 2.68 0.47
CA LEU A 45 -7.20 2.59 -0.87
C LEU A 45 -5.86 1.84 -0.86
N LEU A 46 -4.98 2.18 0.08
CA LEU A 46 -3.67 1.52 0.22
C LEU A 46 -3.80 0.03 0.54
N LEU A 47 -4.70 -0.32 1.46
CA LEU A 47 -5.05 -1.73 1.74
C LEU A 47 -5.64 -2.44 0.52
N GLY A 48 -6.42 -1.74 -0.31
CA GLY A 48 -6.92 -2.25 -1.57
C GLY A 48 -5.79 -2.64 -2.53
N GLU A 49 -4.79 -1.78 -2.68
CA GLU A 49 -3.63 -2.04 -3.54
C GLU A 49 -2.78 -3.21 -3.03
N LEU A 50 -2.51 -3.28 -1.72
CA LEU A 50 -1.81 -4.42 -1.12
C LEU A 50 -2.54 -5.74 -1.35
N ARG A 51 -3.87 -5.76 -1.21
CA ARG A 51 -4.68 -6.95 -1.50
C ARG A 51 -4.58 -7.39 -2.97
N LYS A 52 -4.56 -6.45 -3.92
CA LYS A 52 -4.36 -6.77 -5.34
C LYS A 52 -2.98 -7.37 -5.58
N MET A 53 -1.93 -6.76 -5.02
CA MET A 53 -0.56 -7.26 -5.16
C MET A 53 -0.40 -8.65 -4.54
N ASN A 54 -1.00 -8.89 -3.37
CA ASN A 54 -0.97 -10.19 -2.71
C ASN A 54 -1.71 -11.28 -3.52
N LYS A 55 -2.84 -10.95 -4.17
CA LYS A 55 -3.50 -11.87 -5.10
C LYS A 55 -2.59 -12.22 -6.27
N THR A 56 -1.85 -11.25 -6.82
CA THR A 56 -0.87 -11.52 -7.90
C THR A 56 0.25 -12.48 -7.47
N ILE A 57 0.67 -12.43 -6.20
CA ILE A 57 1.68 -13.34 -5.65
C ILE A 57 1.11 -14.76 -5.50
N ASN A 58 -0.09 -14.88 -4.92
CA ASN A 58 -0.70 -16.18 -4.58
C ASN A 58 -1.57 -16.80 -5.69
N SER A 59 -1.70 -16.15 -6.85
CA SER A 59 -2.39 -16.70 -8.03
C SER A 59 -1.50 -17.57 -8.93
N LYS A 60 -0.31 -17.96 -8.45
CA LYS A 60 0.58 -18.92 -9.10
C LYS A 60 0.47 -20.27 -8.43
#